data_AF-A0A1F5NIR2-F1
#
_entry.id   AF-A0A1F5NIR2-F1
#
_cell.length_a   1.000
_cell.length_b   1.000
_cell.length_c   1.000
_cell.angle_alpha   90.00
_cell.angle_beta   90.00
_cell.angle_gamma   90.00
#
_symmetry.space_group_name_H-M   'P 1'
#
loop_
_entity.id
_entity.type
_entity.pdbx_description
1 polymer ?
#
loop_
_entity_poly.entity_id
_entity_poly.type
_entity_poly.pdbx_seq_one_letter_code
_entity_poly.pdbx_strand_id
1 'polypeptide(L)'
;MPKTTLFIVALIVIILTGLATVFLNNGNPKAVPKDEIETAVNQAKHLYRLEKELGRDLSSGPCLSEALLPGWVVDIVHSPRLPIDDLPENQCSAYRGGDAQHFVELDLEGNLIRAK
;
A
#
# COMPACT_ATOMS: atom_id res chain seq x y z
N MET A 1 22.45 26.82 -41.13
CA MET A 1 21.17 26.79 -40.38
C MET A 1 21.05 28.04 -39.53
N PRO A 2 19.90 28.71 -39.52
CA PRO A 2 19.65 29.82 -38.60
C PRO A 2 19.78 29.32 -37.16
N LYS A 3 20.41 30.12 -36.28
CA LYS A 3 20.56 29.79 -34.85
C LYS A 3 19.22 29.48 -34.18
N THR A 4 18.15 30.12 -34.64
CA THR A 4 16.77 29.89 -34.21
C THR A 4 16.26 28.49 -34.56
N THR A 5 16.59 27.97 -35.74
CA THR A 5 16.19 26.62 -36.18
C THR A 5 16.89 25.54 -35.37
N LEU A 6 18.18 25.73 -35.06
CA LEU A 6 18.93 24.82 -34.19
C LEU A 6 18.34 24.79 -32.78
N PHE A 7 17.96 25.96 -32.25
CA PHE A 7 17.36 26.08 -30.92
C PHE A 7 15.99 25.40 -30.82
N ILE A 8 15.15 25.56 -31.85
CA ILE A 8 13.83 24.91 -31.92
C ILE A 8 13.95 23.38 -31.97
N VAL A 9 14.87 22.86 -32.79
CA VAL A 9 15.11 21.41 -32.89
C VAL A 9 15.58 20.84 -31.55
N ALA A 10 16.49 21.53 -30.86
CA ALA A 10 16.96 21.10 -29.55
C ALA A 10 15.82 21.02 -28.51
N LEU A 11 14.93 22.01 -28.47
CA LEU A 11 13.78 22.01 -27.56
C LEU A 11 12.80 20.86 -27.84
N ILE A 12 12.52 20.58 -29.12
CA ILE A 12 11.65 19.47 -29.52
C ILE A 12 12.23 18.14 -29.05
N VAL A 13 13.54 17.93 -29.21
CA VAL A 13 14.21 16.70 -28.77
C VAL A 13 14.12 16.54 -27.24
N ILE A 14 14.32 17.61 -26.47
CA ILE A 14 14.20 17.58 -25.00
C ILE A 14 12.77 17.22 -24.57
N ILE A 15 11.76 17.82 -25.20
CA ILE A 15 10.35 17.55 -24.89
C ILE A 15 9.99 16.09 -25.23
N LEU A 16 10.37 15.62 -26.42
CA LEU A 16 10.08 14.24 -26.86
C LEU A 16 10.76 13.20 -25.96
N THR A 17 12.02 13.42 -25.60
CA THR A 17 12.75 12.52 -24.69
C THR A 17 12.17 12.55 -23.27
N GLY A 18 11.78 13.72 -22.77
CA GLY A 18 11.09 13.83 -21.47
C GLY A 18 9.75 13.09 -21.46
N LEU A 19 8.91 13.29 -22.47
CA LEU A 19 7.61 12.61 -22.61
C LEU A 19 7.77 11.10 -22.76
N ALA A 20 8.72 10.64 -23.58
CA ALA A 20 9.01 9.22 -23.73
C ALA A 20 9.47 8.61 -22.40
N THR A 21 10.30 9.32 -21.64
CA THR A 21 10.78 8.84 -20.33
C THR A 21 9.63 8.68 -19.34
N VAL A 22 8.71 9.65 -19.26
CA VAL A 22 7.51 9.55 -18.40
C VAL A 22 6.62 8.38 -18.82
N PHE A 23 6.40 8.21 -20.12
CA PHE A 23 5.54 7.14 -20.63
C PHE A 23 6.15 5.75 -20.41
N LEU A 24 7.46 5.60 -20.61
CA LEU A 24 8.16 4.32 -20.42
C LEU A 24 8.39 3.98 -18.94
N ASN A 25 8.56 4.97 -18.07
CA ASN A 25 8.68 4.76 -16.62
C ASN A 25 7.34 4.61 -15.89
N ASN A 26 6.21 4.89 -16.56
CA ASN A 26 4.88 4.50 -16.07
C ASN A 26 4.64 2.98 -16.24
N GLY A 27 5.62 2.18 -15.80
CA GLY A 27 5.57 0.73 -15.85
C GLY A 27 4.43 0.20 -14.97
N ASN A 28 3.86 -0.93 -15.39
CA ASN A 28 2.87 -1.66 -14.60
C ASN A 28 3.43 -1.97 -13.20
N PRO A 29 2.58 -1.98 -12.15
CA PRO A 29 3.00 -2.38 -10.81
C PRO A 29 3.71 -3.73 -10.89
N LYS A 30 4.96 -3.79 -10.41
CA LYS A 30 5.64 -5.08 -10.26
C LYS A 30 4.85 -5.89 -9.23
N ALA A 31 4.57 -7.15 -9.56
CA ALA A 31 3.98 -8.06 -8.60
C ALA A 31 4.86 -8.13 -7.35
N VAL A 32 4.23 -8.08 -6.18
CA VAL A 32 4.93 -8.19 -4.89
C VAL A 32 5.61 -9.57 -4.82
N PRO A 33 6.91 -9.62 -4.46
CA PRO A 33 7.59 -10.87 -4.17
C PRO A 33 6.90 -11.68 -3.05
N LYS A 34 6.86 -13.01 -3.18
CA LYS A 34 6.18 -13.89 -2.21
C LYS A 34 6.80 -13.80 -0.80
N ASP A 35 8.11 -13.64 -0.72
CA ASP A 35 8.86 -13.47 0.52
C ASP A 35 8.50 -12.17 1.26
N GLU A 36 8.17 -11.11 0.52
CA GLU A 36 7.70 -9.85 1.10
C GLU A 36 6.30 -10.02 1.72
N ILE A 37 5.39 -10.71 1.02
CA ILE A 37 4.05 -11.06 1.55
C ILE A 37 4.19 -11.88 2.85
N GLU A 38 5.05 -12.90 2.85
CA GLU A 38 5.27 -13.73 4.03
C GLU A 38 5.85 -12.92 5.20
N THR A 39 6.77 -12.00 4.92
CA THR A 39 7.32 -11.07 5.91
C THR A 39 6.23 -10.16 6.49
N ALA A 40 5.38 -9.57 5.63
CA ALA A 40 4.26 -8.73 6.06
C ALA A 40 3.29 -9.51 6.95
N VAL A 41 2.89 -10.72 6.55
CA VAL A 41 1.98 -11.57 7.35
C VAL A 41 2.57 -11.92 8.71
N ASN A 42 3.87 -12.25 8.77
CA ASN A 42 4.54 -12.60 10.03
C ASN A 42 4.61 -11.39 10.97
N GLN A 43 4.91 -10.20 10.46
CA GLN A 43 4.93 -8.96 11.24
C GLN A 43 3.53 -8.55 11.70
N ALA A 44 2.53 -8.65 10.83
CA ALA A 44 1.13 -8.40 11.17
C ALA A 44 0.67 -9.28 12.34
N LYS A 45 0.94 -10.59 12.27
CA LYS A 45 0.62 -11.53 13.36
C LYS A 45 1.39 -11.23 14.65
N HIS A 46 2.63 -10.77 14.54
CA HIS A 46 3.41 -10.37 15.71
C HIS A 46 2.81 -9.14 16.39
N LEU A 47 2.47 -8.11 15.61
CA LEU A 47 1.84 -6.88 16.12
C LEU A 47 0.48 -7.18 16.74
N TYR A 48 -0.34 -8.02 16.10
CA TYR A 48 -1.61 -8.46 16.68
C TYR A 48 -1.43 -9.06 18.09
N ARG A 49 -0.46 -9.97 18.27
CA ARG A 49 -0.20 -10.57 19.59
C ARG A 49 0.17 -9.52 20.63
N LEU A 50 1.02 -8.55 20.26
CA LEU A 50 1.42 -7.46 21.15
C LEU A 50 0.20 -6.62 21.59
N GLU A 51 -0.66 -6.23 20.65
CA GLU A 51 -1.86 -5.44 20.95
C GLU A 51 -2.85 -6.21 21.83
N LYS A 52 -2.98 -7.53 21.64
CA LYS A 52 -3.78 -8.41 22.51
C LYS A 52 -3.19 -8.53 23.91
N GLU A 53 -1.88 -8.63 24.05
CA GLU A 53 -1.18 -8.64 25.34
C GLU A 53 -1.33 -7.31 26.09
N LEU A 54 -1.40 -6.20 25.36
CA LEU A 54 -1.69 -4.86 25.90
C LEU A 54 -3.19 -4.66 26.25
N GLY A 55 -4.04 -5.65 25.98
CA GLY A 55 -5.47 -5.59 26.29
C GLY A 55 -6.26 -4.64 25.39
N ARG A 56 -5.76 -4.32 24.19
CA ARG A 56 -6.46 -3.45 23.26
C ARG A 56 -7.73 -4.12 22.74
N ASP A 57 -8.81 -3.34 22.65
CA ASP A 57 -10.03 -3.76 21.99
C ASP A 57 -9.87 -3.63 20.47
N LEU A 58 -10.00 -4.77 19.78
CA LEU A 58 -9.92 -4.88 18.32
C LEU A 58 -11.29 -5.20 17.70
N SER A 59 -12.36 -5.24 18.51
CA SER A 59 -13.69 -5.66 18.08
C SER A 59 -14.34 -4.71 17.06
N SER A 60 -13.86 -3.47 16.97
CA SER A 60 -14.31 -2.53 15.93
C SER A 60 -13.64 -2.75 14.58
N GLY A 61 -12.70 -3.69 14.46
CA GLY A 61 -11.89 -3.89 13.26
C GLY A 61 -10.94 -2.73 12.95
N PRO A 62 -10.11 -2.25 13.89
CA PRO A 62 -9.26 -1.09 13.64
C PRO A 62 -8.06 -1.41 12.74
N CYS A 63 -7.51 -0.35 12.13
CA CYS A 63 -6.14 -0.37 11.62
C CYS A 63 -5.14 -0.59 12.77
N LEU A 64 -4.27 -1.59 12.65
CA LEU A 64 -3.19 -1.82 13.62
C LEU A 64 -1.91 -1.06 13.27
N SER A 65 -1.61 -0.89 11.98
CA SER A 65 -0.41 -0.17 11.54
C SER A 65 -0.59 0.45 10.18
N GLU A 66 -0.29 1.75 10.09
CA GLU A 66 -0.23 2.54 8.86
C GLU A 66 1.06 2.30 8.06
N ALA A 67 2.06 1.66 8.67
CA ALA A 67 3.39 1.48 8.09
C ALA A 67 4.04 0.20 8.64
N LEU A 68 3.42 -0.95 8.38
CA LEU A 68 3.94 -2.25 8.79
C LEU A 68 5.30 -2.53 8.12
N LEU A 69 5.36 -2.29 6.82
CA LEU A 69 6.52 -2.34 5.93
C LEU A 69 6.38 -1.20 4.90
N PRO A 70 7.42 -0.90 4.10
CA PRO A 70 7.28 0.07 3.01
C PRO A 70 6.09 -0.24 2.10
N GLY A 71 5.06 0.61 2.13
CA GLY A 71 3.84 0.44 1.33
C GLY A 71 2.82 -0.55 1.87
N TRP A 72 3.00 -1.09 3.08
CA TRP A 72 2.11 -2.08 3.71
C TRP A 72 1.42 -1.55 4.96
N VAL A 73 0.13 -1.87 5.07
CA VAL A 73 -0.66 -1.68 6.30
C VAL A 73 -1.14 -3.02 6.86
N VAL A 74 -1.71 -2.99 8.08
CA VAL A 74 -2.47 -4.13 8.61
C VAL A 74 -3.78 -3.68 9.23
N ASP A 75 -4.88 -4.26 8.73
CA ASP A 75 -6.24 -4.03 9.20
C ASP A 75 -6.76 -5.28 9.95
N ILE A 76 -7.54 -5.06 11.01
CA ILE A 76 -8.41 -6.10 11.56
C ILE A 76 -9.78 -5.97 10.92
N VAL A 77 -10.36 -7.07 10.48
CA VAL A 77 -11.69 -7.07 9.88
C VAL A 77 -12.47 -8.28 10.35
N HIS A 78 -13.80 -8.20 10.33
CA HIS A 78 -14.62 -9.36 10.62
C HIS A 78 -14.55 -10.38 9.48
N SER A 79 -14.75 -11.66 9.79
CA SER A 79 -14.85 -12.75 8.82
C SER A 79 -16.10 -13.60 9.12
N PRO A 80 -17.21 -13.42 8.38
CA PRO A 80 -17.42 -12.52 7.25
C PRO A 80 -17.34 -11.03 7.60
N ARG A 81 -16.93 -10.20 6.63
CA ARG A 81 -16.88 -8.73 6.79
C ARG A 81 -18.25 -8.17 7.18
N LEU A 82 -18.22 -7.17 8.06
CA LEU A 82 -19.38 -6.44 8.54
C LEU A 82 -19.33 -4.97 8.07
N PRO A 83 -20.47 -4.25 8.02
CA PRO A 83 -20.49 -2.84 7.62
C PRO A 83 -19.59 -1.92 8.46
N ILE A 84 -19.28 -2.31 9.70
CA ILE A 84 -18.36 -1.56 10.58
C ILE A 84 -16.91 -1.58 10.06
N ASP A 85 -16.50 -2.63 9.35
CA ASP A 85 -15.15 -2.73 8.74
C ASP A 85 -14.98 -1.77 7.55
N ASP A 86 -16.08 -1.25 7.02
CA ASP A 86 -16.10 -0.32 5.89
C ASP A 86 -16.11 1.15 6.34
N LEU A 87 -16.15 1.41 7.65
CA LEU A 87 -16.09 2.75 8.19
C LEU A 87 -14.68 3.35 8.02
N PRO A 88 -14.54 4.61 7.57
CA PRO A 88 -13.26 5.28 7.39
C PRO A 88 -12.32 5.22 8.61
N GLU A 89 -12.87 5.29 9.81
CA GLU A 89 -12.16 5.24 11.09
C GLU A 89 -11.59 3.86 11.43
N ASN A 90 -12.10 2.80 10.81
CA ASN A 90 -11.66 1.41 11.02
C ASN A 90 -10.72 0.93 9.90
N GLN A 91 -10.41 1.78 8.93
CA GLN A 91 -9.50 1.45 7.83
C GLN A 91 -8.22 2.25 7.93
N CYS A 92 -7.08 1.62 7.65
CA CYS A 92 -5.80 2.33 7.57
C CYS A 92 -5.87 3.48 6.57
N SER A 93 -5.56 4.68 7.06
CA SER A 93 -5.62 5.92 6.30
C SER A 93 -4.58 5.96 5.19
N ALA A 94 -3.40 5.34 5.39
CA ALA A 94 -2.36 5.22 4.38
C ALA A 94 -2.84 4.43 3.16
N TYR A 95 -3.62 3.36 3.36
CA TYR A 95 -4.19 2.59 2.25
C TYR A 95 -5.33 3.36 1.56
N ARG A 96 -6.22 4.02 2.33
CA ARG A 96 -7.27 4.87 1.75
C ARG A 96 -6.73 6.08 0.99
N GLY A 97 -5.62 6.65 1.46
CA GLY A 97 -4.94 7.80 0.85
C GLY A 97 -4.04 7.44 -0.33
N GLY A 98 -3.70 6.16 -0.50
CA GLY A 98 -2.81 5.67 -1.55
C GLY A 98 -1.31 5.74 -1.21
N ASP A 99 -0.95 6.11 0.02
CA ASP A 99 0.43 6.09 0.52
C ASP A 99 0.93 4.65 0.72
N ALA A 100 0.01 3.73 1.03
CA ALA A 100 0.23 2.29 1.03
C ALA A 100 -0.59 1.64 -0.07
N GLN A 101 0.02 0.68 -0.78
CA GLN A 101 -0.62 -0.05 -1.88
C GLN A 101 -0.93 -1.50 -1.53
N HIS A 102 -0.40 -1.95 -0.39
CA HIS A 102 -0.50 -3.33 0.08
C HIS A 102 -1.07 -3.37 1.49
N PHE A 103 -1.71 -4.48 1.82
CA PHE A 103 -2.30 -4.68 3.14
C PHE A 103 -2.29 -6.15 3.54
N VAL A 104 -2.26 -6.37 4.85
CA VAL A 104 -2.60 -7.65 5.48
C VAL A 104 -3.91 -7.47 6.23
N GLU A 105 -4.88 -8.34 5.99
CA GLU A 105 -6.12 -8.41 6.76
C GLU A 105 -6.08 -9.62 7.68
N LEU A 106 -6.24 -9.36 8.98
CA LEU A 106 -6.43 -10.39 9.99
C LEU A 106 -7.87 -10.37 10.51
N ASP A 107 -8.39 -11.51 10.93
CA ASP A 107 -9.66 -11.57 11.67
C ASP A 107 -9.49 -11.15 13.15
N LEU A 108 -10.59 -11.10 13.89
CA LEU A 108 -10.62 -10.76 15.31
C LEU A 108 -9.81 -11.72 16.19
N GLU A 109 -9.53 -12.92 15.68
CA GLU A 109 -8.73 -13.96 16.31
C GLU A 109 -7.26 -13.93 15.87
N GLY A 110 -6.90 -13.08 14.90
CA GLY A 110 -5.55 -12.93 14.37
C GLY A 110 -5.19 -13.92 13.25
N ASN A 111 -6.18 -14.62 12.69
CA ASN A 111 -5.98 -15.47 11.52
C ASN A 111 -5.89 -14.62 10.25
N LEU A 112 -5.07 -15.07 9.31
CA LEU A 112 -4.94 -14.41 8.03
C LEU A 112 -6.20 -14.62 7.18
N ILE A 113 -6.81 -13.52 6.74
CA ILE A 113 -7.87 -13.53 5.73
C ILE A 113 -7.26 -13.40 4.34
N ARG A 114 -6.47 -12.35 4.12
CA ARG A 114 -5.75 -12.11 2.86
C ARG A 114 -4.57 -11.15 3.03
N ALA A 115 -3.63 -11.21 2.10
CA ALA A 115 -2.53 -10.26 1.98
C ALA A 115 -2.20 -10.03 0.51
N LYS A 116 -2.07 -8.77 0.08
CA LYS A 116 -1.75 -8.39 -1.31
C LYS A 116 -1.30 -6.94 -1.41
#